data_AF-A0A924LTY5-F1
#
_entry.id   AF-A0A924LTY5-F1
#
_cell.length_a   1.000
_cell.length_b   1.000
_cell.length_c   1.000
_cell.angle_alpha   90.00
_cell.angle_beta   90.00
_cell.angle_gamma   90.00
#
_symmetry.space_group_name_H-M   'P 1'
#
loop_
_entity.id
_entity.type
_entity.pdbx_description
1 polymer ?
#
loop_
_entity_poly.entity_id
_entity_poly.type
_entity_poly.pdbx_seq_one_letter_code
_entity_poly.pdbx_strand_id
1 'polypeptide(L)'
;IYQPVLDAFRKELLQLDSGNIGIIAERLVEYLIGRQDFYKVIKGKNKVEIQAYNLHGTLNLPFESIKPKAKIQKLKLPNRLVEVVYQENSKTTLLVTLNEGWQISFRIHNASSRIEPSLKFDINLVSAPHSLFSNQLFIG
;
A
#
# COMPACT_ATOMS: atom_id res chain seq x y z
N ILE A 1 -23.96 8.92 -6.45
CA ILE A 1 -24.14 7.63 -7.17
C ILE A 1 -23.25 6.54 -6.56
N TYR A 2 -21.93 6.72 -6.44
CA TYR A 2 -21.04 5.65 -5.95
C TYR A 2 -21.07 5.38 -4.43
N GLN A 3 -21.61 6.30 -3.63
CA GLN A 3 -21.56 6.22 -2.17
C GLN A 3 -22.09 4.89 -1.60
N PRO A 4 -23.25 4.34 -2.04
CA PRO A 4 -23.73 3.05 -1.54
C PRO A 4 -22.77 1.88 -1.81
N VAL A 5 -22.02 1.91 -2.92
CA VAL A 5 -21.03 0.87 -3.24
C VAL A 5 -19.85 0.96 -2.29
N LEU A 6 -19.39 2.18 -1.98
CA LEU A 6 -18.32 2.40 -1.01
C LEU A 6 -18.75 2.05 0.41
N ASP A 7 -19.99 2.38 0.80
CA ASP A 7 -20.55 2.00 2.09
C ASP A 7 -20.62 0.47 2.23
N ALA A 8 -21.05 -0.24 1.17
CA ALA A 8 -21.06 -1.70 1.14
C ALA A 8 -19.65 -2.29 1.21
N PHE A 9 -18.70 -1.76 0.42
CA PHE A 9 -17.29 -2.18 0.48
C PHE A 9 -16.68 -1.96 1.86
N ARG A 10 -16.92 -0.80 2.47
CA ARG A 10 -16.49 -0.47 3.84
C ARG A 10 -17.08 -1.46 4.85
N LYS A 11 -18.37 -1.73 4.77
CA LYS A 11 -19.06 -2.67 5.66
C LYS A 11 -18.46 -4.07 5.55
N GLU A 12 -18.27 -4.56 4.33
CA GLU A 12 -17.67 -5.88 4.08
C GLU A 12 -16.25 -5.97 4.64
N LEU A 13 -15.41 -4.95 4.39
CA LEU A 13 -14.04 -4.93 4.90
C LEU A 13 -13.99 -4.98 6.44
N LEU A 14 -14.86 -4.22 7.12
CA LEU A 14 -14.98 -4.25 8.59
C LEU A 14 -15.53 -5.57 9.11
N GLN A 15 -16.47 -6.19 8.39
CA GLN A 15 -17.01 -7.51 8.74
C GLN A 15 -15.95 -8.61 8.61
N LEU A 16 -15.16 -8.57 7.52
CA LEU A 16 -14.05 -9.51 7.33
C LEU A 16 -13.01 -9.38 8.43
N ASP A 17 -12.60 -8.15 8.77
CA ASP A 17 -11.58 -7.90 9.80
C ASP A 17 -12.05 -8.35 11.19
N SER A 18 -13.28 -8.03 11.58
CA SER A 18 -13.86 -8.46 12.85
C SER A 18 -14.04 -9.99 12.94
N GLY A 19 -14.35 -10.65 11.83
CA GLY A 19 -14.47 -12.12 11.77
C GLY A 19 -13.14 -12.87 11.68
N ASN A 20 -12.03 -12.20 11.36
CA ASN A 20 -10.73 -12.81 11.09
C ASN A 20 -9.59 -11.96 11.69
N ILE A 21 -9.65 -11.75 13.01
CA ILE A 21 -8.72 -10.90 13.75
C ILE A 21 -7.27 -11.28 13.44
N GLY A 22 -6.45 -10.28 13.08
CA GLY A 22 -5.02 -10.48 12.80
C GLY A 22 -4.70 -10.91 11.37
N ILE A 23 -5.69 -11.24 10.53
CA ILE A 23 -5.47 -11.85 9.21
C ILE A 23 -5.73 -10.88 8.06
N ILE A 24 -6.80 -10.08 8.13
CA ILE A 24 -7.27 -9.30 6.97
C ILE A 24 -6.31 -8.16 6.62
N ALA A 25 -5.79 -7.45 7.62
CA ALA A 25 -4.87 -6.34 7.41
C ALA A 25 -3.63 -6.75 6.60
N GLU A 26 -2.97 -7.84 7.01
CA GLU A 26 -1.76 -8.36 6.34
C GLU A 26 -2.08 -8.77 4.90
N ARG A 27 -3.13 -9.58 4.73
CA ARG A 27 -3.54 -10.07 3.41
C ARG A 27 -3.97 -8.94 2.46
N LEU A 28 -4.61 -7.90 2.98
CA LEU A 28 -4.99 -6.74 2.18
C LEU A 28 -3.77 -6.00 1.67
N VAL A 29 -2.76 -5.77 2.52
CA VAL A 29 -1.50 -5.14 2.09
C VAL A 29 -0.77 -6.01 1.08
N GLU A 30 -0.63 -7.32 1.33
CA GLU A 30 0.00 -8.24 0.39
C GLU A 30 -0.71 -8.30 -0.97
N TYR A 31 -2.05 -8.26 -0.97
CA TYR A 31 -2.85 -8.27 -2.20
C TYR A 31 -2.65 -6.99 -3.03
N LEU A 32 -2.50 -5.84 -2.37
CA LEU A 32 -2.43 -4.54 -3.04
C LEU A 32 -1.01 -4.11 -3.41
N ILE A 33 -0.05 -4.41 -2.55
CA ILE A 33 1.36 -4.00 -2.71
C ILE A 33 2.18 -5.11 -3.39
N GLY A 34 1.85 -6.37 -3.10
CA GLY A 34 2.55 -7.55 -3.59
C GLY A 34 3.03 -8.45 -2.46
N ARG A 35 3.34 -9.70 -2.81
CA ARG A 35 3.87 -10.76 -1.92
C ARG A 35 5.36 -11.02 -2.07
N GLN A 36 6.01 -10.30 -2.97
CA GLN A 36 7.43 -10.44 -3.23
C GLN A 36 8.12 -9.16 -2.80
N ASP A 37 9.35 -9.28 -2.34
CA ASP A 37 10.14 -8.11 -2.05
C ASP A 37 10.58 -7.45 -3.35
N PHE A 38 10.56 -6.11 -3.40
CA PHE A 38 10.96 -5.37 -4.60
C PHE A 38 11.57 -4.02 -4.28
N TYR A 39 12.32 -3.50 -5.26
CA TYR A 39 12.76 -2.11 -5.27
C TYR A 39 11.84 -1.28 -6.13
N LYS A 40 11.33 -0.18 -5.57
CA LYS A 40 10.61 0.85 -6.32
C LYS A 40 11.60 1.94 -6.69
N VAL A 41 11.81 2.13 -7.98
CA VAL A 41 12.69 3.18 -8.51
C VAL A 41 11.84 4.34 -9.02
N ILE A 42 12.06 5.54 -8.47
CA ILE A 42 11.33 6.75 -8.79
C ILE A 42 12.30 7.75 -9.41
N LYS A 43 12.15 8.02 -10.70
CA LYS A 43 12.96 9.00 -11.43
C LYS A 43 12.35 10.39 -11.33
N GLY A 44 13.06 11.29 -10.65
CA GLY A 44 12.80 12.73 -10.64
C GLY A 44 13.59 13.46 -11.72
N LYS A 45 13.62 14.80 -11.64
CA LYS A 45 14.35 15.65 -12.61
C LYS A 45 15.87 15.50 -12.47
N ASN A 46 16.40 15.71 -11.27
CA ASN A 46 17.85 15.66 -10.96
C ASN A 46 18.16 14.63 -9.85
N LYS A 47 17.23 13.71 -9.58
CA LYS A 47 17.40 12.67 -8.56
C LYS A 47 16.68 11.39 -8.94
N VAL A 48 17.20 10.27 -8.48
CA VAL A 48 16.54 8.96 -8.49
C VAL A 48 16.38 8.52 -7.04
N GLU A 49 15.16 8.21 -6.64
CA GLU A 49 14.87 7.62 -5.34
C GLU A 49 14.64 6.11 -5.49
N ILE A 50 15.29 5.32 -4.65
CA ILE A 50 15.14 3.87 -4.58
C ILE A 50 14.56 3.54 -3.22
N GLN A 51 13.33 3.02 -3.21
CA GLN A 51 12.67 2.51 -2.00
C GLN A 51 12.71 0.98 -2.01
N ALA A 52 13.04 0.38 -0.87
CA ALA A 52 13.12 -1.08 -0.76
C ALA A 52 11.94 -1.63 0.05
N TYR A 53 10.98 -2.22 -0.64
CA TYR A 53 9.83 -2.91 -0.04
C TYR A 53 10.25 -4.32 0.36
N ASN A 54 10.96 -4.41 1.49
CA ASN A 54 11.49 -5.67 2.03
C ASN A 54 10.44 -6.31 2.98
N LEU A 55 9.35 -6.82 2.42
CA LEU A 55 8.21 -7.37 3.15
C LEU A 55 8.56 -8.70 3.84
N HIS A 56 9.40 -9.53 3.24
CA HIS A 56 9.76 -10.87 3.69
C HIS A 56 11.24 -11.02 4.10
N GLY A 57 12.07 -10.00 3.86
CA GLY A 57 13.44 -9.95 4.37
C GLY A 57 14.50 -10.46 3.39
N THR A 58 14.18 -10.52 2.10
CA THR A 58 15.06 -11.08 1.06
C THR A 58 15.92 -10.03 0.33
N LEU A 59 15.69 -8.74 0.59
CA LEU A 59 16.47 -7.67 -0.06
C LEU A 59 17.80 -7.41 0.61
N ASN A 60 18.81 -7.16 -0.24
CA ASN A 60 20.16 -6.72 0.15
C ASN A 60 20.82 -7.66 1.17
N LEU A 61 20.64 -8.96 0.97
CA LEU A 61 21.32 -10.00 1.72
C LEU A 61 22.81 -10.07 1.33
N PRO A 62 23.68 -10.55 2.22
CA PRO A 62 25.07 -10.85 1.87
C PRO A 62 25.16 -11.85 0.71
N PHE A 63 26.21 -11.72 -0.08
CA PHE A 63 26.56 -12.68 -1.13
C PHE A 63 28.00 -13.16 -0.91
N GLU A 64 28.16 -14.44 -0.59
CA GLU A 64 29.45 -15.02 -0.19
C GLU A 64 30.13 -14.21 0.94
N SER A 65 31.35 -13.72 0.71
CA SER A 65 32.10 -12.88 1.65
C SER A 65 31.74 -11.39 1.53
N ILE A 66 30.90 -11.00 0.57
CA ILE A 66 30.52 -9.61 0.31
C ILE A 66 29.35 -9.23 1.21
N LYS A 67 29.61 -8.33 2.15
CA LYS A 67 28.58 -7.73 3.02
C LYS A 67 27.81 -6.63 2.29
N PRO A 68 26.50 -6.49 2.52
CA PRO A 68 25.71 -5.43 1.91
C PRO A 68 26.14 -4.06 2.44
N LYS A 69 26.16 -3.05 1.56
CA LYS A 69 26.52 -1.67 1.91
C LYS A 69 25.53 -0.99 2.86
N ALA A 70 24.30 -1.48 2.92
CA ALA A 70 23.26 -0.99 3.80
C ALA A 70 22.42 -2.15 4.32
N LYS A 71 22.03 -2.12 5.59
CA LYS A 71 21.07 -3.10 6.11
C LYS A 71 19.65 -2.64 5.77
N ILE A 72 18.92 -3.41 4.96
CA ILE A 72 17.52 -3.13 4.68
C ILE A 72 16.66 -3.87 5.70
N GLN A 73 15.94 -3.13 6.54
CA GLN A 73 15.08 -3.72 7.55
C GLN A 73 13.87 -4.38 6.89
N LYS A 74 13.41 -5.50 7.47
CA LYS A 74 12.13 -6.09 7.08
C LYS A 74 11.00 -5.12 7.49
N LEU A 75 10.12 -4.80 6.56
CA LEU A 75 8.92 -4.01 6.83
C LEU A 75 7.97 -4.80 7.73
N LYS A 76 7.34 -4.12 8.68
CA LYS A 76 6.27 -4.73 9.48
C LYS A 76 4.98 -4.66 8.68
N LEU A 77 4.42 -5.82 8.35
CA LEU A 77 3.08 -5.92 7.81
C LEU A 77 2.06 -5.60 8.92
N PRO A 78 0.92 -4.99 8.60
CA PRO A 78 -0.09 -4.67 9.59
C PRO A 78 -0.85 -5.93 10.00
N ASN A 79 -1.32 -5.97 11.24
CA ASN A 79 -2.21 -7.03 11.73
C ASN A 79 -3.58 -6.49 12.15
N ARG A 80 -3.81 -5.18 12.06
CA ARG A 80 -5.04 -4.54 12.51
C ARG A 80 -5.47 -3.43 11.57
N LEU A 81 -6.73 -3.48 11.16
CA LEU A 81 -7.43 -2.36 10.56
C LEU A 81 -7.71 -1.31 11.65
N VAL A 82 -7.23 -0.08 11.45
CA VAL A 82 -7.41 1.01 12.43
C VAL A 82 -8.71 1.76 12.13
N GLU A 83 -8.89 2.16 10.88
CA GLU A 83 -10.07 2.89 10.44
C GLU A 83 -10.29 2.74 8.93
N VAL A 84 -11.56 2.85 8.54
CA VAL A 84 -11.98 3.00 7.14
C VAL A 84 -12.95 4.16 7.11
N VAL A 85 -12.56 5.26 6.46
CA VAL A 85 -13.32 6.52 6.46
C VAL A 85 -13.33 7.14 5.07
N TYR A 86 -14.28 8.02 4.79
CA TYR A 86 -14.20 8.85 3.59
C TYR A 86 -13.03 9.82 3.71
N GLN A 87 -12.30 10.00 2.62
CA GLN A 87 -11.35 11.11 2.53
C GLN A 87 -12.12 12.44 2.68
N GLU A 88 -11.52 13.40 3.36
CA GLU A 88 -12.12 14.72 3.55
C GLU A 88 -12.57 15.33 2.21
N ASN A 89 -13.79 15.89 2.20
CA ASN A 89 -14.41 16.47 1.02
C ASN A 89 -14.55 15.52 -0.20
N SER A 90 -14.47 14.20 0.00
CA SER A 90 -14.69 13.20 -1.05
C SER A 90 -15.91 12.34 -0.79
N LYS A 91 -16.69 12.07 -1.85
CA LYS A 91 -17.79 11.08 -1.85
C LYS A 91 -17.44 9.80 -2.60
N THR A 92 -16.20 9.71 -3.10
CA THR A 92 -15.76 8.64 -3.99
C THR A 92 -14.45 7.99 -3.55
N THR A 93 -13.84 8.46 -2.46
CA THR A 93 -12.57 7.94 -1.95
C THR A 93 -12.72 7.52 -0.50
N LEU A 94 -12.33 6.28 -0.20
CA LEU A 94 -12.10 5.82 1.16
C LEU A 94 -10.60 5.84 1.47
N LEU A 95 -10.26 6.24 2.70
CA LEU A 95 -8.97 6.02 3.31
C LEU A 95 -9.07 4.82 4.24
N VAL A 96 -8.19 3.85 4.03
CA VAL A 96 -8.02 2.66 4.85
C VAL A 96 -6.70 2.81 5.59
N THR A 97 -6.77 3.05 6.90
CA THR A 97 -5.60 3.14 7.77
C THR A 97 -5.42 1.82 8.51
N LEU A 98 -4.21 1.26 8.45
CA LEU A 98 -3.82 0.06 9.19
C LEU A 98 -2.67 0.41 10.14
N ASN A 99 -2.41 -0.44 11.13
CA ASN A 99 -1.28 -0.21 12.03
C ASN A 99 0.07 -0.34 11.29
N GLU A 100 1.18 -0.09 12.00
CA GLU A 100 2.53 -0.09 11.41
C GLU A 100 2.76 0.97 10.31
N GLY A 101 1.88 1.97 10.17
CA GLY A 101 2.07 3.13 9.30
C GLY A 101 1.56 2.97 7.86
N TRP A 102 0.79 1.91 7.59
CA TRP A 102 0.16 1.68 6.28
C TRP A 102 -1.13 2.50 6.14
N GLN A 103 -1.23 3.27 5.06
CA GLN A 103 -2.49 3.93 4.68
C GLN A 103 -2.68 3.83 3.18
N ILE A 104 -3.87 3.39 2.75
CA ILE A 104 -4.19 3.15 1.34
C ILE A 104 -5.50 3.88 1.01
N SER A 105 -5.51 4.60 -0.11
CA SER A 105 -6.73 5.22 -0.63
C SER A 105 -7.37 4.36 -1.71
N PHE A 106 -8.70 4.32 -1.72
CA PHE A 106 -9.52 3.59 -2.68
C PHE A 106 -10.50 4.57 -3.31
N ARG A 107 -10.19 5.07 -4.51
CA ARG A 107 -11.08 5.96 -5.26
C ARG A 107 -11.87 5.17 -6.30
N ILE A 108 -13.17 5.10 -6.12
CA ILE A 108 -14.05 4.46 -7.08
C ILE A 108 -14.37 5.41 -8.24
N HIS A 109 -14.31 4.88 -9.46
CA HIS A 109 -14.66 5.61 -10.68
C HIS A 109 -15.11 4.65 -11.79
N ASN A 110 -15.77 5.19 -12.81
CA ASN A 110 -16.06 4.44 -14.03
C ASN A 110 -14.78 4.38 -14.88
N ALA A 111 -14.37 3.19 -15.32
CA ALA A 111 -13.14 3.01 -16.10
C ALA A 111 -13.30 3.39 -17.57
N SER A 112 -14.53 3.43 -18.07
CA SER A 112 -14.87 3.64 -19.47
C SER A 112 -15.43 5.02 -19.74
N SER A 113 -15.13 5.54 -20.93
CA SER A 113 -15.78 6.71 -21.52
C SER A 113 -17.11 6.38 -22.18
N ARG A 114 -17.44 5.09 -22.35
CA ARG A 114 -18.72 4.58 -22.89
C ARG A 114 -19.66 4.23 -21.73
N ILE A 115 -20.96 4.18 -22.02
CA ILE A 115 -21.97 3.73 -21.05
C ILE A 115 -21.90 2.20 -20.95
N GLU A 116 -21.00 1.71 -20.09
CA GLU A 116 -20.85 0.30 -19.75
C GLU A 116 -20.52 0.14 -18.25
N PRO A 117 -20.88 -0.99 -17.63
CA PRO A 117 -20.52 -1.26 -16.25
C PRO A 117 -19.03 -1.58 -16.14
N SER A 118 -18.20 -0.56 -15.89
CA SER A 118 -16.74 -0.70 -15.78
C SER A 118 -16.18 -0.09 -14.49
N LEU A 119 -16.92 -0.22 -13.39
CA LEU A 119 -16.53 0.33 -12.10
C LEU A 119 -15.19 -0.24 -11.63
N LYS A 120 -14.23 0.62 -11.26
CA LYS A 120 -12.94 0.18 -10.72
C LYS A 120 -12.46 1.09 -9.59
N PHE A 121 -11.61 0.53 -8.74
CA PHE A 121 -10.83 1.29 -7.78
C PHE A 121 -9.52 1.77 -8.42
N ASP A 122 -9.26 3.07 -8.30
CA ASP A 122 -7.92 3.64 -8.35
C ASP A 122 -7.36 3.58 -6.92
N ILE A 123 -6.29 2.81 -6.73
CA ILE A 123 -5.73 2.49 -5.42
C ILE A 123 -4.35 3.13 -5.31
N ASN A 124 -4.13 3.91 -4.25
CA ASN A 124 -2.84 4.55 -4.01
C ASN A 124 -2.35 4.28 -2.58
N LEU A 125 -1.08 3.92 -2.47
CA LEU A 125 -0.39 3.87 -1.18
C LEU A 125 -0.13 5.31 -0.71
N VAL A 126 -0.88 5.76 0.29
CA VAL A 126 -0.79 7.12 0.86
C VAL A 126 0.38 7.21 1.84
N SER A 127 0.53 6.17 2.68
CA SER A 127 1.63 6.06 3.65
C SER A 127 2.12 4.63 3.73
N ALA A 128 3.44 4.48 3.87
CA ALA A 128 4.13 3.24 4.16
C ALA A 128 4.79 3.32 5.55
N PRO A 129 5.22 2.20 6.14
CA PRO A 129 5.90 2.21 7.43
C PRO A 129 7.12 3.14 7.44
N HIS A 130 7.36 3.82 8.56
CA HIS A 130 8.54 4.68 8.74
C HIS A 130 9.88 3.93 8.61
N SER A 131 9.87 2.61 8.74
CA SER A 131 11.04 1.75 8.53
C SER A 131 11.35 1.47 7.05
N LEU A 132 10.54 2.00 6.11
CA LEU A 132 10.80 1.89 4.67
C LEU A 132 12.15 2.52 4.34
N PHE A 133 13.07 1.68 3.89
CA PHE A 133 14.36 2.14 3.41
C PHE A 133 14.18 2.96 2.12
N SER A 134 14.80 4.14 2.09
CA SER A 134 14.89 5.00 0.90
C SER A 134 16.31 5.51 0.74
N ASN A 135 16.81 5.47 -0.50
CA ASN A 135 18.08 6.06 -0.90
C ASN A 135 17.87 7.03 -2.07
N GLN A 136 18.51 8.19 -2.03
CA GLN A 136 18.45 9.18 -3.10
C GLN A 136 19.81 9.33 -3.77
N LEU A 137 19.83 9.15 -5.08
CA LEU A 137 20.98 9.38 -5.96
C LEU A 137 20.74 10.68 -6.71
N PHE A 138 21.66 11.63 -6.61
CA PHE A 138 21.59 12.89 -7.36
C PHE A 138 22.29 12.72 -8.71
N ILE A 139 21.61 13.17 -9.78
CA ILE A 139 22.15 13.16 -11.14
C ILE A 139 22.55 14.60 -11.46
N GLY A 140 23.82 14.80 -11.79
CA GLY A 140 24.40 16.07 -12.20
C GLY A 140 24.03 16.46 -13.62
#